data_AF-N2ACH7-F1
#
_entry.id   AF-N2ACH7-F1
#
_cell.length_a   1.000
_cell.length_b   1.000
_cell.length_c   1.000
_cell.angle_alpha   90.00
_cell.angle_beta   90.00
_cell.angle_gamma   90.00
#
_symmetry.space_group_name_H-M   'P 1'
#
loop_
_entity.id
_entity.type
_entity.pdbx_description
1 polymer ?
#
loop_
_entity_poly.entity_id
_entity_poly.type
_entity_poly.pdbx_seq_one_letter_code
_entity_poly.pdbx_strand_id
1 'polypeptide(L)'
;MSGLKRKEEEIGLIDLDAEQTDDSHRDREQAVQQKGMEQRTKAVRMALAGMVAGGLTLMLLGTLVFHISLITVGFVVVIEAVIASALNNSPFWMHIGIMALQIVMGFFMHQILFLLLAAAYYFLLLLAVKLLEVEG
;
A
#
# COMPACT_ATOMS: atom_id res chain seq x y z
N MET A 1 9.76 59.44 33.98
CA MET A 1 10.09 57.99 33.97
C MET A 1 8.91 57.16 33.43
N SER A 2 8.38 57.46 32.24
CA SER A 2 7.14 56.82 31.74
C SER A 2 7.29 56.08 30.41
N GLY A 3 8.51 56.00 29.85
CA GLY A 3 8.76 55.36 28.56
C GLY A 3 9.24 53.91 28.61
N LEU A 4 9.62 53.39 29.78
CA LEU A 4 10.17 52.03 29.91
C LEU A 4 9.10 50.95 30.06
N LYS A 5 8.04 51.20 30.86
CA LYS A 5 6.94 50.25 31.04
C LYS A 5 6.18 49.90 29.75
N ARG A 6 6.03 50.86 28.85
CA ARG A 6 5.30 50.65 27.58
C ARG A 6 6.06 49.72 26.64
N LYS A 7 7.40 49.72 26.68
CA LYS A 7 8.22 48.84 25.84
C LYS A 7 8.19 47.39 26.35
N GLU A 8 8.20 47.17 27.65
CA GLU A 8 8.18 45.81 28.24
C GLU A 8 6.87 45.07 27.95
N GLU A 9 5.73 45.77 27.96
CA GLU A 9 4.42 45.20 27.61
C GLU A 9 4.32 44.90 26.11
N GLU A 10 4.87 45.74 25.23
CA GLU A 10 4.88 45.51 23.77
C GLU A 10 5.80 44.33 23.39
N ILE A 11 6.97 44.21 24.02
CA ILE A 11 7.90 43.10 23.79
C ILE A 11 7.31 41.79 24.32
N GLY A 12 6.69 41.82 25.51
CA GLY A 12 6.03 40.64 26.08
C GLY A 12 4.79 40.16 25.32
N LEU A 13 4.04 41.05 24.67
CA LEU A 13 2.90 40.68 23.83
C LEU A 13 3.34 40.07 22.49
N ILE A 14 4.43 40.59 21.92
CA ILE A 14 5.03 40.09 20.68
C ILE A 14 5.66 38.70 20.87
N ASP A 15 6.35 38.46 22.00
CA ASP A 15 6.90 37.13 22.31
C ASP A 15 5.79 36.11 22.58
N LEU A 16 4.69 36.50 23.26
CA LEU A 16 3.54 35.61 23.50
C LEU A 16 2.80 35.23 22.21
N ASP A 17 2.58 36.18 21.30
CA ASP A 17 1.95 35.91 20.01
C ASP A 17 2.87 35.09 19.09
N ALA A 18 4.19 35.25 19.19
CA ALA A 18 5.18 34.44 18.46
C ALA A 18 5.24 32.99 18.98
N GLU A 19 5.23 32.76 20.30
CA GLU A 19 5.15 31.41 20.88
C GLU A 19 3.79 30.74 20.61
N GLN A 20 2.69 31.49 20.72
CA GLN A 20 1.34 30.95 20.45
C GLN A 20 1.13 30.60 18.97
N THR A 21 1.76 31.33 18.04
CA THR A 21 1.73 30.98 16.61
C THR A 21 2.66 29.81 16.27
N ASP A 22 3.82 29.67 16.92
CA ASP A 22 4.74 28.53 16.71
C ASP A 22 4.15 27.23 17.29
N ASP A 23 3.54 27.26 18.48
CA ASP A 23 2.86 26.11 19.08
C ASP A 23 1.63 25.68 18.27
N SER A 24 0.82 26.63 17.78
CA SER A 24 -0.33 26.30 16.94
C SER A 24 0.07 25.75 15.57
N HIS A 25 1.22 26.18 15.03
CA HIS A 25 1.81 25.59 13.82
C HIS A 25 2.33 24.17 14.08
N ARG A 26 3.05 23.95 15.19
CA ARG A 26 3.57 22.63 15.59
C ARG A 26 2.47 21.63 15.87
N ASP A 27 1.41 22.03 16.58
CA ASP A 27 0.24 21.17 16.83
C ASP A 27 -0.48 20.78 15.54
N ARG A 28 -0.55 21.71 14.57
CA ARG A 28 -1.18 21.47 13.28
C ARG A 28 -0.31 20.58 12.38
N GLU A 29 1.01 20.75 12.40
CA GLU A 29 1.96 19.88 11.72
C GLU A 29 2.00 18.48 12.35
N GLN A 30 1.97 18.38 13.68
CA GLN A 30 1.87 17.10 14.40
C GLN A 30 0.55 16.40 14.10
N ALA A 31 -0.60 17.11 14.10
CA ALA A 31 -1.89 16.52 13.76
C ALA A 31 -1.97 16.06 12.29
N VAL A 32 -1.32 16.76 11.36
CA VAL A 32 -1.23 16.37 9.94
C VAL A 32 -0.32 15.15 9.77
N GLN A 33 0.83 15.12 10.45
CA GLN A 33 1.73 13.96 10.46
C GLN A 33 1.05 12.74 11.10
N GLN A 34 0.38 12.91 12.24
CA GLN A 34 -0.28 11.84 12.96
C GLN A 34 -1.45 11.26 12.14
N LYS A 35 -2.27 12.11 11.51
CA LYS A 35 -3.30 11.67 10.55
C LYS A 35 -2.70 10.96 9.34
N GLY A 36 -1.57 11.44 8.82
CA GLY A 36 -0.84 10.80 7.73
C GLY A 36 -0.33 9.41 8.11
N MET A 37 0.23 9.24 9.30
CA MET A 37 0.69 7.95 9.81
C MET A 37 -0.49 6.98 10.05
N GLU A 38 -1.58 7.43 10.66
CA GLU A 38 -2.77 6.59 10.85
C GLU A 38 -3.40 6.13 9.53
N GLN A 39 -3.45 7.00 8.52
CA GLN A 39 -3.95 6.64 7.19
C GLN A 39 -3.05 5.61 6.51
N ARG A 40 -1.72 5.73 6.65
CA ARG A 40 -0.75 4.77 6.11
C ARG A 40 -0.88 3.40 6.77
N THR A 41 -0.95 3.35 8.10
CA THR A 41 -1.13 2.08 8.83
C THR A 41 -2.46 1.41 8.48
N LYS A 42 -3.53 2.18 8.28
CA LYS A 42 -4.81 1.64 7.77
C LYS A 42 -4.67 1.09 6.36
N ALA A 43 -3.97 1.80 5.47
CA ALA A 43 -3.72 1.35 4.10
C ALA A 43 -2.91 0.05 4.07
N VAL A 44 -1.87 -0.08 4.90
CA VAL A 44 -1.08 -1.32 5.00
C VAL A 44 -1.88 -2.48 5.57
N ARG A 45 -2.69 -2.25 6.61
CA ARG A 45 -3.62 -3.27 7.11
C ARG A 45 -4.63 -3.71 6.05
N MET A 46 -5.17 -2.78 5.27
CA MET A 46 -6.07 -3.09 4.15
C MET A 46 -5.35 -3.86 3.04
N ALA A 47 -4.11 -3.50 2.71
CA ALA A 47 -3.30 -4.21 1.73
C ALA A 47 -3.02 -5.66 2.17
N LEU A 48 -2.62 -5.87 3.42
CA LEU A 48 -2.45 -7.21 4.01
C LEU A 48 -3.74 -8.02 3.99
N ALA A 49 -4.85 -7.43 4.44
CA ALA A 49 -6.16 -8.09 4.39
C ALA A 49 -6.56 -8.42 2.94
N GLY A 50 -6.29 -7.54 1.99
CA GLY A 50 -6.53 -7.72 0.57
C GLY A 50 -5.70 -8.85 -0.05
N MET A 51 -4.42 -8.97 0.32
CA MET A 51 -3.57 -10.09 -0.12
C MET A 51 -4.12 -11.43 0.38
N VAL A 52 -4.43 -11.53 1.68
CA VAL A 52 -4.94 -12.77 2.28
C VAL A 52 -6.31 -13.13 1.70
N ALA A 53 -7.25 -12.17 1.67
CA ALA A 53 -8.58 -12.39 1.13
C ALA A 53 -8.54 -12.71 -0.37
N GLY A 54 -7.70 -12.02 -1.13
CA GLY A 54 -7.49 -12.25 -2.56
C GLY A 54 -6.94 -13.65 -2.84
N GLY A 55 -5.91 -14.09 -2.11
CA GLY A 55 -5.32 -15.42 -2.25
C GLY A 55 -6.30 -16.53 -1.89
N LEU A 56 -7.05 -16.38 -0.80
CA LEU A 56 -8.11 -17.31 -0.40
C LEU A 56 -9.23 -17.36 -1.45
N THR A 57 -9.63 -16.21 -1.99
CA THR A 57 -10.65 -16.13 -3.04
C THR A 57 -10.19 -16.85 -4.30
N LEU A 58 -8.92 -16.66 -4.70
CA LEU A 58 -8.33 -17.36 -5.84
C LEU A 58 -8.29 -18.88 -5.61
N MET A 59 -7.92 -19.33 -4.41
CA MET A 59 -7.95 -20.75 -4.03
C MET A 59 -9.35 -21.35 -4.10
N LEU A 60 -10.35 -20.66 -3.56
CA LEU A 60 -11.74 -21.11 -3.60
C LEU A 60 -12.27 -21.16 -5.02
N LEU A 61 -12.07 -20.11 -5.81
CA LEU A 61 -12.53 -20.06 -7.21
C LEU A 61 -11.81 -21.11 -8.07
N GLY A 62 -10.48 -21.22 -7.95
CA GLY A 62 -9.69 -22.23 -8.65
C GLY A 62 -10.17 -23.66 -8.36
N THR A 63 -10.46 -23.95 -7.09
CA THR A 63 -10.87 -25.30 -6.67
C THR A 63 -12.33 -25.61 -6.99
N LEU A 64 -13.25 -24.67 -6.73
CA LEU A 64 -14.69 -24.91 -6.84
C LEU A 64 -15.25 -24.64 -8.24
N VAL A 65 -14.77 -23.59 -8.91
CA VAL A 65 -15.29 -23.17 -10.22
C VAL A 65 -14.51 -23.82 -11.34
N PHE A 66 -13.18 -23.82 -11.23
CA PHE A 66 -12.30 -24.35 -12.27
C PHE A 66 -11.89 -25.82 -12.05
N HIS A 67 -12.31 -26.43 -10.94
CA HIS A 67 -12.00 -27.82 -10.58
C HIS A 67 -10.51 -28.16 -10.60
N ILE A 68 -9.65 -27.16 -10.31
CA ILE A 68 -8.20 -27.34 -10.21
C ILE A 68 -7.86 -27.86 -8.81
N SER A 69 -6.82 -28.69 -8.68
CA SER A 69 -6.35 -29.12 -7.36
C SER A 69 -5.93 -27.92 -6.50
N LEU A 70 -6.38 -27.90 -5.24
CA LEU A 70 -6.03 -26.86 -4.28
C LEU A 70 -4.50 -26.68 -4.15
N ILE A 71 -3.75 -27.78 -4.25
CA ILE A 71 -2.29 -27.77 -4.21
C ILE A 71 -1.75 -26.94 -5.38
N THR A 72 -2.24 -27.18 -6.59
CA THR A 72 -1.82 -26.45 -7.79
C THR A 72 -2.15 -24.97 -7.69
N VAL A 73 -3.36 -24.63 -7.25
CA VAL A 73 -3.75 -23.22 -7.06
C VAL A 73 -2.90 -22.54 -5.98
N GLY A 74 -2.59 -23.26 -4.90
CA GLY A 74 -1.71 -22.75 -3.86
C GLY A 74 -0.29 -22.46 -4.35
N PHE A 75 0.27 -23.34 -5.20
CA PHE A 75 1.55 -23.06 -5.85
C PHE A 75 1.50 -21.80 -6.69
N VAL A 76 0.44 -21.61 -7.49
CA VAL A 76 0.26 -20.39 -8.28
C VAL A 76 0.25 -19.16 -7.36
N VAL A 77 -0.56 -19.15 -6.30
CA VAL A 77 -0.64 -18.02 -5.35
C VAL A 77 0.72 -17.70 -4.73
N VAL A 78 1.48 -18.71 -4.32
CA VAL A 78 2.83 -18.52 -3.74
C VAL A 78 3.80 -17.99 -4.78
N ILE A 79 3.79 -18.54 -6.01
CA ILE A 79 4.64 -18.09 -7.11
C ILE A 79 4.33 -16.64 -7.45
N GLU A 80 3.06 -16.26 -7.57
CA GLU A 80 2.66 -14.87 -7.83
C GLU A 80 3.17 -13.93 -6.73
N ALA A 81 3.06 -14.33 -5.46
CA ALA A 81 3.56 -13.54 -4.34
C ALA A 81 5.09 -13.37 -4.36
N VAL A 82 5.82 -14.45 -4.67
CA VAL A 82 7.28 -14.43 -4.79
C VAL A 82 7.70 -13.55 -5.96
N ILE A 83 7.05 -13.67 -7.12
CA ILE A 83 7.37 -12.86 -8.30
C ILE A 83 7.03 -11.39 -8.02
N ALA A 84 5.88 -11.09 -7.42
CA ALA A 84 5.49 -9.71 -7.08
C ALA A 84 6.48 -9.07 -6.12
N SER A 85 6.93 -9.81 -5.11
CA SER A 85 7.97 -9.37 -4.18
C SER A 85 9.33 -9.18 -4.85
N ALA A 86 9.76 -10.17 -5.65
CA ALA A 86 11.06 -10.15 -6.32
C ALA A 86 11.16 -9.05 -7.39
N LEU A 87 10.08 -8.76 -8.10
CA LEU A 87 10.01 -7.74 -9.15
C LEU A 87 9.45 -6.40 -8.67
N ASN A 88 9.28 -6.20 -7.37
CA ASN A 88 8.71 -4.97 -6.84
C ASN A 88 9.48 -3.71 -7.29
N ASN A 89 10.80 -3.79 -7.44
CA ASN A 89 11.64 -2.69 -7.95
C ASN A 89 12.03 -2.84 -9.43
N SER A 90 11.33 -3.70 -10.16
CA SER A 90 11.59 -3.96 -11.58
C SER A 90 10.92 -2.90 -12.47
N PRO A 91 11.46 -2.62 -13.65
CA PRO A 91 10.78 -1.78 -14.64
C PRO A 91 9.43 -2.37 -15.07
N PHE A 92 8.49 -1.49 -15.41
CA PHE A 92 7.11 -1.84 -15.82
C PHE A 92 7.04 -2.88 -16.95
N TRP A 93 8.02 -2.90 -17.85
CA TRP A 93 8.14 -3.87 -18.94
C TRP A 93 8.19 -5.32 -18.46
N MET A 94 8.79 -5.60 -17.30
CA MET A 94 8.87 -6.96 -16.75
C MET A 94 7.51 -7.45 -16.27
N HIS A 95 6.70 -6.57 -15.68
CA HIS A 95 5.32 -6.89 -15.29
C HIS A 95 4.46 -7.18 -16.52
N ILE A 96 4.60 -6.39 -17.60
CA ILE A 96 3.91 -6.68 -18.87
C ILE A 96 4.32 -8.07 -19.39
N GLY A 97 5.60 -8.43 -19.30
CA GLY A 97 6.10 -9.75 -19.69
C GLY A 97 5.45 -10.90 -18.92
N ILE A 98 5.27 -10.75 -17.61
CA ILE A 98 4.62 -11.76 -16.76
C ILE A 98 3.14 -11.91 -17.11
N MET A 99 2.43 -10.79 -17.27
CA MET A 99 1.02 -10.79 -17.66
C MET A 99 0.83 -11.43 -19.04
N ALA A 100 1.72 -11.14 -20.00
CA ALA A 100 1.71 -11.79 -21.30
C ALA A 100 1.96 -13.29 -21.21
N LEU A 101 2.93 -13.72 -20.39
CA LEU A 101 3.24 -15.12 -20.18
C LEU A 101 2.05 -15.89 -19.55
N GLN A 102 1.35 -15.30 -18.59
CA GLN A 102 0.14 -15.87 -18.01
C GLN A 102 -0.96 -16.05 -19.06
N ILE A 103 -1.18 -15.07 -19.93
CA ILE A 103 -2.19 -15.20 -21.00
C ILE A 103 -1.82 -16.34 -21.96
N VAL A 104 -0.55 -16.42 -22.36
CA VAL A 104 -0.06 -17.47 -23.25
C VAL A 104 -0.20 -18.86 -22.61
N MET A 105 0.25 -19.03 -21.36
CA MET A 105 0.09 -20.29 -20.62
C MET A 105 -1.39 -20.65 -20.42
N GLY A 106 -2.24 -19.65 -20.19
CA GLY A 106 -3.67 -19.84 -19.96
C GLY A 106 -4.38 -20.34 -21.21
N PHE A 107 -3.92 -19.88 -22.37
CA PHE A 107 -4.36 -20.39 -23.65
C PHE A 107 -3.95 -21.85 -23.85
N PHE A 108 -2.67 -22.20 -23.60
CA PHE A 108 -2.17 -23.58 -23.74
C PHE A 108 -2.84 -24.56 -22.77
N MET A 109 -3.13 -24.14 -21.54
CA MET A 109 -3.77 -24.98 -20.53
C MET A 109 -5.31 -24.96 -20.61
N HIS A 110 -5.91 -24.21 -21.54
CA HIS A 110 -7.35 -23.93 -21.61
C HIS A 110 -7.95 -23.38 -20.31
N GLN A 111 -7.14 -22.71 -19.50
CA GLN A 111 -7.49 -22.14 -18.19
C GLN A 111 -7.34 -20.61 -18.19
N ILE A 112 -7.69 -19.96 -19.31
CA ILE A 112 -7.45 -18.53 -19.51
C ILE A 112 -8.13 -17.65 -18.46
N LEU A 113 -9.34 -18.02 -18.02
CA LEU A 113 -10.07 -17.28 -16.98
C LEU A 113 -9.38 -17.37 -15.62
N PHE A 114 -8.85 -18.53 -15.27
CA PHE A 114 -8.12 -18.72 -14.03
C PHE A 114 -6.81 -17.93 -14.02
N LEU A 115 -6.04 -17.97 -15.12
CA LEU A 115 -4.81 -17.19 -15.20
C LEU A 115 -5.05 -15.69 -15.33
N LEU A 116 -6.16 -15.25 -15.91
CA LEU A 116 -6.55 -13.83 -15.87
C LEU A 116 -6.87 -13.37 -14.44
N LEU A 117 -7.50 -14.24 -13.64
CA LEU A 117 -7.74 -13.99 -12.23
C LEU A 117 -6.44 -13.98 -11.42
N ALA A 118 -5.50 -14.87 -11.74
CA ALA A 118 -4.15 -14.87 -11.16
C ALA A 118 -3.39 -13.58 -11.53
N ALA A 119 -3.54 -13.09 -12.76
CA ALA A 119 -2.99 -11.82 -13.23
C ALA A 119 -3.53 -10.61 -12.44
N ALA A 120 -4.85 -10.60 -12.17
CA ALA A 120 -5.46 -9.58 -11.32
C ALA A 120 -4.95 -9.66 -9.87
N TYR A 121 -4.79 -10.88 -9.35
CA TYR A 121 -4.20 -11.11 -8.02
C TYR A 121 -2.73 -10.67 -7.94
N TYR A 122 -1.94 -10.93 -8.99
CA TYR A 122 -0.57 -10.44 -9.12
C TYR A 122 -0.49 -8.91 -9.02
N PHE A 123 -1.40 -8.20 -9.71
CA PHE A 123 -1.47 -6.74 -9.63
C PHE A 123 -1.82 -6.25 -8.22
N LEU A 124 -2.75 -6.92 -7.53
CA LEU A 124 -3.06 -6.64 -6.12
C LEU A 124 -1.84 -6.85 -5.21
N LEU A 125 -1.08 -7.93 -5.42
CA LEU A 125 0.16 -8.20 -4.68
C LEU A 125 1.19 -7.10 -4.92
N LEU A 126 1.37 -6.66 -6.17
CA LEU A 126 2.30 -5.60 -6.53
C LEU A 126 1.94 -4.29 -5.81
N LEU A 127 0.65 -3.91 -5.81
CA LEU A 127 0.17 -2.75 -5.06
C LEU A 127 0.40 -2.90 -3.55
N ALA A 128 0.12 -4.08 -2.99
CA ALA A 128 0.27 -4.33 -1.58
C ALA A 128 1.75 -4.30 -1.14
N VAL A 129 2.65 -4.88 -1.93
CA VAL A 129 4.09 -4.85 -1.68
C VAL A 129 4.62 -3.42 -1.82
N LYS A 130 4.17 -2.65 -2.82
CA LYS A 130 4.54 -1.23 -2.94
C LYS A 130 4.08 -0.40 -1.75
N LEU A 131 2.87 -0.65 -1.25
CA LEU A 131 2.38 0.03 -0.04
C LEU A 131 3.20 -0.37 1.20
N LEU A 132 3.65 -1.63 1.29
CA LEU A 132 4.52 -2.10 2.36
C LEU A 132 5.92 -1.46 2.32
N GLU A 133 6.52 -1.39 1.13
CA GLU A 133 7.85 -0.82 0.92
C GLU A 133 7.89 0.68 1.22
N VAL A 134 6.80 1.41 0.99
CA VAL A 134 6.68 2.84 1.35
C VAL A 134 6.64 3.06 2.87
N GLU A 135 6.38 2.02 3.67
CA GLU A 135 6.29 2.08 5.14
C GLU A 135 7.59 1.66 5.85
N GLY A 136 8.52 0.96 5.18
CA GLY A 136 9.79 0.46 5.73
C GLY A 136 10.98 1.35 5.41
#